data_AF-A0A7C3C5J5-F1
#
_entry.id   AF-A0A7C3C5J5-F1
#
_cell.length_a   1.000
_cell.length_b   1.000
_cell.length_c   1.000
_cell.angle_alpha   90.00
_cell.angle_beta   90.00
_cell.angle_gamma   90.00
#
_symmetry.space_group_name_H-M   'P 1'
#
loop_
_entity.id
_entity.type
_entity.pdbx_description
1 polymer ?
#
loop_
_entity_poly.entity_id
_entity_poly.type
_entity_poly.pdbx_seq_one_letter_code
_entity_poly.pdbx_strand_id
1 'polypeptide(L)'
;MNRPTRTLALWLTLVFLSGVAVGALGYHLFRTRSAEAAGRRHLSPEEWRARYVETMRSRLNLTAEQLERLNRILDETREKFHSLEEEVIKPRKSEIIRAQREAIAAMLTEEQRAEYEKLRRERAERRRKAREQGQPPHPPRRGWR
;
A
#
# COMPACT_ATOMS: atom_id res chain seq x y z
N MET A 1 4.34 58.55 28.64
CA MET A 1 4.45 57.17 29.15
C MET A 1 3.49 56.28 28.37
N ASN A 2 3.92 55.68 27.26
CA ASN A 2 3.14 54.75 26.44
C ASN A 2 4.11 53.99 25.51
N ARG A 3 3.78 52.73 25.16
CA ARG A 3 4.37 51.85 24.12
C ARG A 3 5.18 50.59 24.55
N PRO A 4 4.78 49.79 25.56
CA PRO A 4 5.21 48.38 25.59
C PRO A 4 4.34 47.47 24.68
N THR A 5 3.08 47.84 24.43
CA THR A 5 2.10 46.96 23.73
C THR A 5 2.32 46.86 22.22
N ARG A 6 2.74 47.93 21.54
CA ARG A 6 2.99 47.92 20.09
C ARG A 6 4.22 47.09 19.74
N THR A 7 5.28 47.21 20.54
CA THR A 7 6.50 46.42 20.39
C THR A 7 6.21 44.95 20.66
N LEU A 8 5.42 44.64 21.70
CA LEU A 8 4.98 43.28 21.98
C LEU A 8 4.15 42.68 20.84
N ALA A 9 3.20 43.43 20.28
CA ALA A 9 2.41 42.99 19.14
C ALA A 9 3.26 42.72 17.89
N LEU A 10 4.29 43.54 17.64
CA LEU A 10 5.25 43.33 16.55
C LEU A 10 6.04 42.03 16.74
N TRP A 11 6.54 41.77 17.95
CA TRP A 11 7.26 40.51 18.25
C TRP A 11 6.35 39.29 18.12
N LEU A 12 5.11 39.37 18.62
CA LEU A 12 4.14 38.27 18.49
C LEU A 12 3.80 37.98 17.03
N THR A 13 3.62 39.02 16.21
CA THR A 13 3.37 38.87 14.78
C THR A 13 4.56 38.24 14.06
N LEU A 14 5.78 38.65 14.43
CA LEU A 14 7.01 38.11 13.85
C LEU A 14 7.22 36.64 14.20
N VAL A 15 6.95 36.24 15.45
CA VAL A 15 6.97 34.84 15.89
C VAL A 15 5.88 34.01 15.19
N PHE A 16 4.70 34.58 15.00
CA PHE A 16 3.62 33.91 14.27
C PHE A 16 4.00 33.68 12.80
N LEU A 17 4.54 34.70 12.12
CA LEU A 17 5.00 34.61 10.74
C LEU A 17 6.15 33.61 10.57
N SER A 18 7.08 33.56 11.51
CA SER A 18 8.16 32.56 11.47
C SER A 18 7.61 31.14 11.67
N GLY A 19 6.64 30.96 12.57
CA GLY A 19 5.92 29.69 12.74
C GLY A 19 5.18 29.23 11.48
N VAL A 20 4.50 30.15 10.79
CA VAL A 20 3.82 29.86 9.50
C VAL A 20 4.83 29.49 8.41
N ALA A 21 5.96 30.20 8.31
CA ALA A 21 7.01 29.90 7.34
C ALA A 21 7.63 28.52 7.57
N VAL A 22 7.99 28.21 8.83
CA VAL A 22 8.51 26.89 9.23
C VAL A 22 7.46 25.80 8.99
N GLY A 23 6.19 26.06 9.31
CA GLY A 23 5.09 25.14 9.05
C GLY A 23 4.88 24.86 7.56
N ALA A 24 4.94 25.87 6.71
CA ALA A 24 4.82 25.74 5.26
C ALA A 24 6.01 24.98 4.64
N LEU A 25 7.24 25.29 5.08
CA LEU A 25 8.45 24.58 4.66
C LEU A 25 8.45 23.12 5.13
N GLY A 26 8.05 22.87 6.37
CA GLY A 26 7.87 21.52 6.91
C GLY A 26 6.82 20.74 6.13
N TYR A 27 5.65 21.33 5.87
CA TYR A 27 4.60 20.72 5.07
C TYR A 27 5.07 20.37 3.65
N HIS A 28 5.79 21.28 2.99
CA HIS A 28 6.32 21.06 1.64
C HIS A 28 7.36 19.91 1.62
N LEU A 29 8.33 19.90 2.54
CA LEU A 29 9.36 18.86 2.63
C LEU A 29 8.80 17.48 3.01
N PHE A 30 7.81 17.43 3.91
CA PHE A 30 7.13 16.18 4.24
C PHE A 30 6.32 15.66 3.04
N ARG A 31 5.69 16.54 2.26
CA ARG A 31 4.93 16.14 1.07
C ARG A 31 5.83 15.61 -0.04
N THR A 32 6.99 16.22 -0.28
CA THR A 32 7.94 15.75 -1.30
C THR A 32 8.60 14.42 -0.91
N ARG A 33 9.03 14.24 0.35
CA ARG A 33 9.56 12.95 0.82
C ARG A 33 8.52 11.83 0.82
N SER A 34 7.26 12.17 1.11
CA SER A 34 6.16 11.20 1.04
C SER A 34 5.83 10.82 -0.41
N ALA A 35 5.97 11.76 -1.36
CA ALA A 35 5.82 11.50 -2.78
C ALA A 35 6.99 10.66 -3.35
N GLU A 36 8.22 10.88 -2.88
CA GLU A 36 9.40 10.07 -3.25
C GLU A 36 9.30 8.64 -2.69
N ALA A 37 8.78 8.46 -1.47
CA ALA A 37 8.50 7.14 -0.90
C ALA A 37 7.35 6.41 -1.62
N ALA A 38 6.33 7.15 -2.08
CA ALA A 38 5.27 6.64 -2.94
C ALA A 38 5.73 6.41 -4.40
N GLY A 39 6.86 6.99 -4.80
CA GLY A 39 7.43 6.96 -6.15
C GLY A 39 8.41 5.82 -6.41
N ARG A 40 8.64 4.91 -5.45
CA ARG A 40 9.32 3.64 -5.75
C ARG A 40 8.43 2.85 -6.70
N ARG A 41 8.67 3.01 -7.99
CA ARG A 41 8.00 2.31 -9.09
C ARG A 41 7.99 0.82 -8.72
N HIS A 42 6.82 0.29 -8.37
CA HIS A 42 6.66 -1.14 -8.20
C HIS A 42 7.00 -1.77 -9.54
N LEU A 43 8.17 -2.42 -9.61
CA LEU A 43 8.56 -3.16 -10.80
C LEU A 43 7.48 -4.21 -11.06
N SER A 44 7.06 -4.33 -12.32
CA SER A 44 6.24 -5.46 -12.72
C SER A 44 7.00 -6.77 -12.43
N PRO A 45 6.29 -7.88 -12.20
CA PRO A 45 6.93 -9.18 -11.97
C PRO A 45 7.94 -9.55 -13.06
N GLU A 46 7.65 -9.18 -14.32
CA GLU A 46 8.52 -9.42 -15.47
C GLU A 46 9.78 -8.55 -15.44
N GLU A 47 9.65 -7.25 -15.15
CA GLU A 47 10.80 -6.36 -15.00
C GLU A 47 11.71 -6.78 -13.84
N TRP A 48 11.12 -7.22 -12.73
CA TRP A 48 11.87 -7.75 -11.60
C TRP A 48 12.65 -9.01 -11.99
N ARG A 49 11.99 -9.95 -12.68
CA ARG A 49 12.62 -11.19 -13.16
C ARG A 49 13.75 -10.92 -14.13
N ALA A 50 13.54 -10.05 -15.12
CA ALA A 50 14.55 -9.70 -16.11
C ALA A 50 15.82 -9.12 -15.43
N ARG A 51 15.64 -8.21 -14.47
CA ARG A 51 16.76 -7.66 -13.68
C ARG A 51 17.47 -8.71 -12.85
N TYR A 52 16.72 -9.62 -12.22
CA TYR A 52 17.29 -10.71 -11.42
C TYR A 52 18.14 -11.65 -12.29
N VAL A 53 17.59 -12.12 -13.42
CA VAL A 53 18.29 -13.00 -14.36
C VAL A 53 19.54 -12.34 -14.92
N GLU A 54 19.47 -11.07 -15.31
CA GLU A 54 20.64 -10.33 -15.82
C GLU A 54 21.72 -10.17 -14.74
N THR A 55 21.32 -9.90 -13.50
CA THR A 55 22.27 -9.82 -12.37
C THR A 55 22.97 -11.16 -12.14
N MET A 56 22.22 -12.27 -12.19
CA MET A 56 22.79 -13.61 -12.01
C MET A 56 23.73 -13.97 -13.16
N ARG A 57 23.32 -13.69 -14.40
CA ARG A 57 24.15 -13.94 -15.59
C ARG A 57 25.46 -13.17 -15.52
N SER A 58 25.40 -11.85 -15.30
CA SER A 58 26.58 -10.97 -15.35
C SER A 58 27.53 -11.20 -14.18
N ARG A 59 27.02 -11.38 -12.96
CA ARG A 59 27.89 -11.52 -11.77
C ARG A 59 28.46 -12.91 -11.61
N LEU A 60 27.77 -13.94 -12.10
CA LEU A 60 28.21 -15.34 -11.98
C LEU A 60 28.78 -15.90 -13.29
N ASN A 61 28.80 -15.10 -14.36
CA ASN A 61 29.27 -15.48 -15.69
C ASN A 61 28.61 -16.79 -16.18
N LEU A 62 27.28 -16.87 -16.08
CA LEU A 62 26.54 -18.08 -16.42
C LEU A 62 26.69 -18.43 -17.91
N THR A 63 26.94 -19.70 -18.19
CA THR A 63 26.88 -20.23 -19.57
C THR A 63 25.44 -20.22 -20.10
N ALA A 64 25.27 -20.38 -21.41
CA ALA A 64 23.93 -20.45 -22.02
C ALA A 64 23.08 -21.58 -21.40
N GLU A 65 23.68 -22.75 -21.15
CA GLU A 65 23.00 -23.88 -20.52
C GLU A 65 22.61 -23.59 -19.07
N GLN A 66 23.48 -22.94 -18.29
CA GLN A 66 23.17 -22.54 -16.92
C GLN A 66 22.05 -21.48 -16.86
N LEU A 67 22.03 -20.57 -17.82
CA LEU A 67 21.00 -19.55 -17.94
C LEU A 67 19.63 -20.15 -18.28
N GLU A 68 19.59 -21.16 -19.15
CA GLU A 68 18.37 -21.91 -19.46
C GLU A 68 17.85 -22.63 -18.21
N ARG A 69 18.75 -23.33 -17.49
CA ARG A 69 18.42 -24.01 -16.23
C ARG A 69 17.90 -23.02 -15.17
N LEU A 70 18.51 -21.84 -15.04
CA LEU A 70 18.05 -20.79 -14.13
C LEU A 70 16.61 -20.38 -14.45
N ASN A 71 16.29 -20.15 -15.72
CA ASN A 71 14.94 -19.77 -16.12
C ASN A 71 13.93 -20.86 -15.79
N ARG A 72 14.26 -22.13 -16.06
CA ARG A 72 13.41 -23.27 -15.72
C ARG A 72 13.13 -23.36 -14.21
N ILE A 73 14.17 -23.20 -13.37
CA ILE A 73 14.02 -23.18 -11.90
C ILE A 73 13.06 -22.07 -11.47
N LEU A 74 13.19 -20.88 -12.05
CA LEU A 74 12.33 -19.74 -11.71
C LEU A 74 10.88 -19.97 -12.17
N ASP A 75 10.66 -20.65 -13.30
CA ASP A 75 9.32 -20.99 -13.80
C ASP A 75 8.64 -22.05 -12.92
N GLU A 76 9.34 -23.14 -12.61
CA GLU A 76 8.84 -24.17 -11.69
C GLU A 76 8.53 -23.58 -10.30
N THR A 77 9.37 -22.65 -9.83
CA THR A 77 9.14 -21.97 -8.56
C THR A 77 7.87 -21.11 -8.62
N ARG A 78 7.67 -20.37 -9.72
CA ARG A 78 6.46 -19.56 -9.94
C ARG A 78 5.21 -20.45 -9.93
N GLU A 79 5.25 -21.60 -10.60
CA GLU A 79 4.13 -22.54 -10.63
C GLU A 79 3.82 -23.09 -9.23
N LYS A 80 4.84 -23.50 -8.45
CA LYS A 80 4.65 -23.96 -7.07
C LYS A 80 3.97 -22.92 -6.19
N PHE A 81 4.39 -21.66 -6.30
CA PHE A 81 3.73 -20.56 -5.58
C PHE A 81 2.31 -20.30 -6.07
N HIS A 82 2.07 -20.42 -7.38
CA HIS A 82 0.72 -20.28 -7.93
C HIS A 82 -0.21 -21.38 -7.41
N SER A 83 0.21 -22.64 -7.46
CA SER A 83 -0.51 -23.78 -6.87
C SER A 83 -0.78 -23.58 -5.39
N LEU A 84 0.23 -23.15 -4.61
CA LEU A 84 0.05 -22.85 -3.19
C LEU A 84 -1.02 -21.76 -2.95
N GLU A 85 -0.99 -20.70 -3.75
CA GLU A 85 -1.95 -19.60 -3.66
C GLU A 85 -3.38 -20.10 -3.98
N GLU A 86 -3.56 -20.85 -5.07
CA GLU A 86 -4.88 -21.34 -5.50
C GLU A 86 -5.43 -22.45 -4.59
N GLU A 87 -4.60 -23.42 -4.22
CA GLU A 87 -5.05 -24.65 -3.53
C GLU A 87 -5.16 -24.47 -2.03
N VAL A 88 -4.31 -23.62 -1.42
CA VAL A 88 -4.21 -23.53 0.04
C VAL A 88 -4.59 -22.14 0.54
N ILE A 89 -3.99 -21.09 -0.01
CA ILE A 89 -4.11 -19.75 0.56
C ILE A 89 -5.50 -19.17 0.29
N LYS A 90 -5.95 -19.18 -0.97
CA LYS A 90 -7.27 -18.61 -1.34
C LYS A 90 -8.44 -19.30 -0.64
N PRO A 91 -8.52 -20.65 -0.54
CA PRO A 91 -9.61 -21.32 0.16
C PRO A 91 -9.62 -20.97 1.65
N ARG A 92 -8.48 -21.12 2.34
CA ARG A 92 -8.38 -20.80 3.78
C ARG A 92 -8.72 -19.35 4.07
N LYS A 93 -8.23 -18.42 3.25
CA LYS A 93 -8.55 -17.00 3.38
C LYS A 93 -10.05 -16.75 3.21
N SER A 94 -10.68 -17.41 2.25
CA SER A 94 -12.12 -17.29 2.01
C SER A 94 -12.94 -17.83 3.18
N GLU A 95 -12.52 -18.95 3.77
CA GLU A 95 -13.13 -19.53 4.97
C GLU A 95 -13.04 -18.59 6.17
N ILE A 96 -11.86 -18.02 6.46
CA ILE A 96 -11.67 -17.06 7.55
C ILE A 96 -12.58 -15.85 7.38
N ILE A 97 -12.63 -15.30 6.16
CA ILE A 97 -13.48 -14.15 5.85
C ILE A 97 -14.98 -14.52 5.99
N ARG A 98 -15.37 -15.73 5.60
CA ARG A 98 -16.75 -16.22 5.76
C ARG A 98 -17.12 -16.34 7.24
N ALA A 99 -16.30 -17.03 8.03
CA ALA A 99 -16.52 -17.21 9.46
C ALA A 99 -16.62 -15.87 10.20
N GLN A 100 -15.73 -14.91 9.87
CA GLN A 100 -15.81 -13.55 10.41
C GLN A 100 -17.16 -12.89 10.09
N ARG A 101 -17.65 -13.03 8.85
CA ARG A 101 -18.93 -12.44 8.44
C ARG A 101 -20.11 -13.06 9.16
N GLU A 102 -20.10 -14.38 9.35
CA GLU A 102 -21.13 -15.11 10.08
C GLU A 102 -21.16 -14.68 11.55
N ALA A 103 -20.00 -14.58 12.19
CA ALA A 103 -19.87 -14.09 13.56
C ALA A 103 -20.37 -12.65 13.71
N ILE A 104 -20.05 -11.76 12.74
CA ILE A 104 -20.59 -10.40 12.72
C ILE A 104 -22.11 -10.43 12.54
N ALA A 105 -22.63 -11.17 11.57
CA ALA A 105 -24.07 -11.23 11.32
C ALA A 105 -24.83 -11.77 12.54
N ALA A 106 -24.28 -12.76 13.26
CA ALA A 106 -24.90 -13.38 14.43
C ALA A 106 -25.23 -12.39 15.55
N MET A 107 -24.43 -11.32 15.74
CA MET A 107 -24.65 -10.32 16.78
C MET A 107 -25.55 -9.14 16.35
N LEU A 108 -26.00 -9.09 15.09
CA LEU A 108 -26.81 -7.98 14.55
C LEU A 108 -28.31 -8.29 14.59
N THR A 109 -29.12 -7.24 14.82
CA THR A 109 -30.58 -7.30 14.60
C THR A 109 -30.91 -7.45 13.11
N GLU A 110 -32.16 -7.77 12.78
CA GLU A 110 -32.57 -7.96 11.39
C GLU A 110 -32.39 -6.69 10.54
N GLU A 111 -32.73 -5.53 11.08
CA GLU A 111 -32.54 -4.24 10.41
C GLU A 111 -31.04 -3.94 10.20
N GLN A 112 -30.21 -4.24 11.19
CA GLN A 112 -28.76 -4.05 11.11
C GLN A 112 -28.11 -5.02 10.11
N ARG A 113 -28.62 -6.24 9.96
CA ARG A 113 -28.15 -7.22 8.97
C ARG A 113 -28.38 -6.72 7.54
N ALA A 114 -29.55 -6.12 7.28
CA ALA A 114 -29.86 -5.54 5.97
C ALA A 114 -28.86 -4.43 5.60
N GLU A 115 -28.57 -3.51 6.52
CA GLU A 115 -27.59 -2.44 6.29
C GLU A 115 -26.15 -2.97 6.17
N TYR A 116 -25.79 -3.99 6.95
CA TYR A 116 -24.49 -4.63 6.86
C TYR A 116 -24.25 -5.29 5.49
N GLU A 117 -25.23 -5.98 4.94
CA GLU A 117 -25.14 -6.56 3.60
C GLU A 117 -25.02 -5.50 2.51
N LYS A 118 -25.74 -4.38 2.63
CA LYS A 118 -25.59 -3.23 1.73
C LYS A 118 -24.17 -2.66 1.79
N LEU A 119 -23.64 -2.41 2.99
CA LEU A 119 -22.27 -1.91 3.18
C LEU A 119 -21.23 -2.85 2.53
N ARG A 120 -21.44 -4.16 2.61
CA ARG A 120 -20.56 -5.16 1.99
C ARG A 120 -20.60 -5.09 0.47
N ARG A 121 -21.79 -4.97 -0.13
CA ARG A 121 -21.96 -4.85 -1.60
C ARG A 121 -21.29 -3.58 -2.11
N GLU A 122 -21.51 -2.45 -1.48
CA GLU A 122 -20.85 -1.19 -1.85
C GLU A 122 -19.32 -1.30 -1.78
N ARG A 123 -18.78 -1.92 -0.73
CA ARG A 123 -17.32 -2.15 -0.62
C ARG A 123 -16.81 -3.06 -1.74
N ALA A 124 -17.57 -4.08 -2.14
CA ALA A 124 -17.20 -4.95 -3.25
C ALA A 124 -17.20 -4.20 -4.58
N GLU A 125 -18.22 -3.38 -4.84
CA GLU A 125 -18.29 -2.55 -6.04
C GLU A 125 -17.20 -1.49 -6.10
N ARG A 126 -16.91 -0.79 -4.99
CA ARG A 126 -15.79 0.16 -4.91
C ARG A 126 -14.47 -0.52 -5.26
N ARG A 127 -14.22 -1.74 -4.73
CA ARG A 127 -13.03 -2.52 -5.08
C ARG A 127 -13.00 -2.95 -6.54
N ARG A 128 -14.15 -3.34 -7.11
CA ARG A 128 -14.25 -3.71 -8.54
C ARG A 128 -13.92 -2.52 -9.43
N LYS A 129 -14.55 -1.36 -9.19
CA LYS A 129 -14.30 -0.11 -9.92
C LYS A 129 -12.84 0.34 -9.81
N ALA A 130 -12.24 0.26 -8.62
CA ALA A 130 -10.83 0.59 -8.43
C ALA A 130 -9.90 -0.31 -9.25
N ARG A 131 -10.21 -1.61 -9.36
CA ARG A 131 -9.46 -2.55 -10.21
C ARG A 131 -9.63 -2.25 -11.70
N GLU A 132 -10.84 -1.95 -12.15
CA GLU A 132 -11.14 -1.55 -13.54
C GLU A 132 -10.38 -0.26 -13.92
N GLN A 133 -10.22 0.67 -12.98
CA GLN A 133 -9.48 1.92 -13.16
C GLN A 133 -7.95 1.76 -13.00
N GLY A 134 -7.44 0.54 -12.78
CA GLY A 134 -6.01 0.29 -12.57
C GLY A 134 -5.45 0.90 -11.27
N GLN A 135 -6.31 1.29 -10.34
CA GLN A 135 -5.89 1.86 -9.06
C GLN A 135 -5.29 0.74 -8.18
N PRO A 136 -4.05 0.88 -7.69
CA PRO A 136 -3.48 -0.11 -6.80
C PRO A 136 -4.32 -0.22 -5.51
N PRO A 137 -4.46 -1.41 -4.92
CA PRO A 137 -5.14 -1.56 -3.65
C PRO A 137 -4.48 -0.63 -2.61
N HIS A 138 -5.28 0.23 -1.96
CA HIS A 138 -4.75 1.13 -0.94
C HIS A 138 -4.00 0.30 0.12
N PRO A 139 -2.74 0.63 0.43
CA PRO A 139 -2.04 -0.06 1.49
C PRO A 139 -2.81 0.15 2.80
N PRO A 140 -2.88 -0.86 3.68
CA PRO A 140 -3.47 -0.67 5.00
C PRO A 140 -2.76 0.50 5.67
N ARG A 141 -3.52 1.42 6.30
CA ARG A 141 -2.93 2.48 7.12
C ARG A 141 -2.07 1.78 8.17
N ARG A 142 -0.73 1.92 8.07
CA ARG A 142 0.21 1.41 9.07
C ARG A 142 -0.18 2.02 10.41
N GLY A 143 -0.83 1.22 11.23
CA GLY A 143 -1.40 1.66 12.50
C GLY A 143 -1.72 0.46 13.38
N TRP A 144 -0.69 -0.33 13.69
CA TRP A 144 -0.61 -1.14 14.91
C TRP A 144 0.85 -1.14 15.32
N ARG A 145 1.16 -0.30 16.30
CA ARG A 145 2.34 -0.37 17.14
C ARG A 145 1.84 -0.45 18.57
#